data_AF-A0A956DEF0-F1
#
_entry.id   AF-A0A956DEF0-F1
#
_cell.length_a   1.000
_cell.length_b   1.000
_cell.length_c   1.000
_cell.angle_alpha   90.00
_cell.angle_beta   90.00
_cell.angle_gamma   90.00
#
_symmetry.space_group_name_H-M   'P 1'
#
loop_
_entity.id
_entity.type
_entity.pdbx_description
1 polymer ?
#
loop_
_entity_poly.entity_id
_entity_poly.type
_entity_poly.pdbx_seq_one_letter_code
_entity_poly.pdbx_strand_id
1 'polypeptide(L)'
;MRAVGSVEAVVPGQVLAGRFRVEAELGEGGMARVYRVTDLATQRPFALKLLKASIADDKEAVARLRREAEVLSTIDNPAVVRIETYGQLPDGRLFLVIELLEGETL
;
A
#
# COMPACT_ATOMS: atom_id res chain seq x y z
N MET A 1 25.24 9.27 11.09
CA MET A 1 23.90 9.74 10.70
C MET A 1 23.50 8.96 9.45
N ARG A 2 22.76 7.85 9.60
CA ARG A 2 22.32 7.03 8.45
C ARG A 2 21.20 7.79 7.75
N ALA A 3 21.34 8.01 6.45
CA ALA A 3 20.29 8.57 5.61
C ALA A 3 19.02 7.72 5.82
N VAL A 4 17.94 8.38 6.24
CA VAL A 4 16.60 7.79 6.31
C VAL A 4 16.30 7.30 4.90
N GLY A 5 16.27 5.98 4.71
CA GLY A 5 16.20 5.33 3.41
C GLY A 5 15.04 5.88 2.58
N SER A 6 15.38 6.61 1.52
CA SER A 6 14.44 6.97 0.47
C SER A 6 13.79 5.68 -0.01
N VAL A 7 12.46 5.64 -0.05
CA VAL A 7 11.76 4.54 -0.74
C VAL A 7 12.21 4.63 -2.18
N GLU A 8 12.85 3.59 -2.71
CA GLU A 8 13.01 3.51 -4.17
C GLU A 8 11.62 3.58 -4.78
N ALA A 9 11.37 4.71 -5.45
CA ALA A 9 10.10 4.99 -6.06
C ALA A 9 9.77 3.88 -7.04
N VAL A 10 8.58 3.31 -6.92
CA VAL A 10 8.10 2.36 -7.91
C VAL A 10 7.69 3.14 -9.14
N VAL A 11 8.17 2.70 -10.31
CA VAL A 11 7.90 3.39 -11.58
C VAL A 11 6.62 2.86 -12.24
N PRO A 12 5.91 3.69 -13.02
CA PRO A 12 4.82 3.23 -13.87
C PRO A 12 5.22 2.05 -14.76
N GLY A 13 4.32 1.09 -14.91
CA GLY A 13 4.52 -0.16 -15.64
C GLY A 13 5.10 -1.31 -14.81
N GLN A 14 5.71 -1.04 -13.65
CA GLN A 14 6.22 -2.09 -12.77
C GLN A 14 5.07 -2.92 -12.18
N VAL A 15 5.24 -4.24 -12.11
CA VAL A 15 4.26 -5.15 -11.51
C VAL A 15 4.69 -5.53 -10.10
N LEU A 16 3.89 -5.14 -9.11
CA LEU A 16 4.09 -5.46 -7.70
C LEU A 16 3.36 -6.75 -7.35
N ALA A 17 4.02 -7.60 -6.56
CA ALA A 17 3.52 -8.91 -6.13
C ALA A 17 3.00 -9.80 -7.28
N GLY A 18 3.52 -9.61 -8.50
CA GLY A 18 3.06 -10.33 -9.69
C GLY A 18 1.62 -10.06 -10.13
N ARG A 19 0.93 -9.08 -9.52
CA ARG A 19 -0.52 -8.85 -9.70
C ARG A 19 -0.88 -7.41 -9.95
N PHE A 20 -0.21 -6.45 -9.32
CA PHE A 20 -0.62 -5.05 -9.34
C PHE A 20 0.33 -4.22 -10.20
N ARG A 21 -0.11 -3.84 -11.39
CA ARG A 21 0.67 -2.97 -12.29
C ARG A 21 0.55 -1.53 -11.82
N VAL A 22 1.66 -0.84 -11.61
CA VAL A 22 1.69 0.58 -11.23
C VAL A 22 1.33 1.44 -12.44
N GLU A 23 0.37 2.36 -12.25
CA GLU A 23 -0.02 3.35 -13.25
C GLU A 23 0.61 4.71 -12.95
N ALA A 24 0.53 5.16 -11.69
CA ALA A 24 1.03 6.47 -11.26
C ALA A 24 1.24 6.52 -9.75
N GLU A 25 2.14 7.39 -9.28
CA GLU A 25 2.19 7.79 -7.87
C GLU A 25 1.04 8.78 -7.59
N LEU A 26 0.28 8.52 -6.53
CA LEU A 26 -0.80 9.39 -6.04
C LEU A 26 -0.33 10.32 -4.92
N GLY A 27 0.71 9.94 -4.19
CA GLY A 27 1.34 10.80 -3.20
C GLY A 27 2.31 10.08 -2.26
N GLU A 28 3.07 10.87 -1.51
CA GLU A 28 3.96 10.40 -0.45
C GLU A 28 3.52 10.96 0.91
N GLY A 29 3.42 10.10 1.91
CA GLY A 29 3.28 10.47 3.32
C GLY A 29 4.50 10.03 4.13
N GLY A 30 4.51 10.37 5.42
CA GLY A 30 5.62 10.05 6.33
C GLY A 30 6.00 8.56 6.36
N MET A 31 4.99 7.68 6.34
CA MET A 31 5.16 6.23 6.54
C MET A 31 5.05 5.39 5.25
N ALA A 32 4.59 5.98 4.14
CA ALA A 32 4.27 5.23 2.93
C ALA A 32 4.20 6.10 1.67
N ARG A 33 4.34 5.46 0.50
CA ARG A 33 3.94 6.02 -0.79
C ARG A 33 2.67 5.35 -1.28
N VAL A 34 1.80 6.09 -1.95
CA VAL A 34 0.53 5.58 -2.48
C VAL A 34 0.59 5.63 -4.00
N TYR A 35 0.19 4.54 -4.64
CA TYR A 35 0.20 4.37 -6.08
C TYR A 35 -1.19 4.00 -6.59
N ARG A 36 -1.59 4.54 -7.73
CA ARG A 36 -2.67 3.97 -8.53
C ARG A 36 -2.12 2.73 -9.19
N VAL A 37 -2.82 1.61 -9.01
CA VAL A 37 -2.45 0.33 -9.62
C VAL A 37 -3.64 -0.28 -10.33
N THR A 38 -3.38 -1.06 -11.37
CA THR A 38 -4.37 -1.96 -11.95
C THR A 38 -4.12 -3.37 -11.43
N ASP A 39 -5.14 -4.00 -10.84
CA ASP A 39 -5.11 -5.43 -10.56
C ASP A 39 -5.23 -6.20 -11.88
N LEU A 40 -4.17 -6.91 -12.27
CA LEU A 40 -4.12 -7.65 -13.53
C LEU A 40 -5.10 -8.84 -13.55
N ALA A 41 -5.51 -9.35 -12.38
CA ALA A 41 -6.46 -10.46 -12.29
C ALA A 41 -7.91 -10.01 -12.57
N THR A 42 -8.28 -8.81 -12.11
CA THR A 42 -9.66 -8.29 -12.20
C THR A 42 -9.82 -7.14 -13.19
N GLN A 43 -8.70 -6.60 -13.70
CA GLN A 43 -8.64 -5.40 -14.55
C GLN A 43 -9.27 -4.15 -13.90
N ARG A 44 -9.33 -4.10 -12.57
CA ARG A 44 -9.89 -2.98 -11.81
C ARG A 44 -8.78 -2.10 -11.22
N PRO A 45 -8.98 -0.77 -11.15
CA PRO A 45 -8.03 0.13 -10.50
C PRO A 45 -8.18 0.09 -8.97
N PHE A 46 -7.06 0.22 -8.28
CA PHE A 46 -6.96 0.30 -6.82
C PHE A 46 -5.91 1.33 -6.40
N ALA A 47 -5.94 1.70 -5.12
CA ALA A 47 -4.83 2.40 -4.48
C ALA A 47 -3.96 1.39 -3.70
N LEU A 48 -2.65 1.41 -3.96
CA LEU A 48 -1.67 0.58 -3.27
C LEU A 48 -0.76 1.47 -2.42
N LYS A 49 -0.85 1.30 -1.10
CA LYS A 49 0.02 1.95 -0.12
C LYS A 49 1.23 1.07 0.15
N LEU A 50 2.41 1.50 -0.26
CA LEU A 50 3.69 0.84 -0.06
C LEU A 50 4.43 1.46 1.11
N LEU A 51 4.70 0.68 2.16
CA LEU A 51 5.37 1.16 3.37
C LEU A 51 6.88 1.30 3.16
N LYS A 52 7.49 2.25 3.88
CA LYS A 52 8.96 2.43 3.87
C LYS A 52 9.65 1.21 4.49
N ALA A 53 10.81 0.82 3.96
CA ALA A 53 11.58 -0.32 4.47
C ALA A 53 11.94 -0.17 5.97
N SER A 54 12.16 1.06 6.44
CA SER A 54 12.39 1.36 7.85
C SER A 54 11.23 0.96 8.79
N ILE A 55 10.00 0.88 8.28
CA ILE A 55 8.84 0.37 9.01
C ILE A 55 8.78 -1.16 8.92
N ALA A 56 9.24 -1.74 7.81
CA ALA A 56 9.28 -3.20 7.63
C ALA A 56 10.31 -3.90 8.53
N ASP A 57 11.40 -3.21 8.89
CA ASP A 57 12.42 -3.72 9.81
C ASP A 57 11.97 -3.74 11.28
N ASP A 58 10.96 -2.94 11.63
CA ASP A 58 10.36 -2.95 12.96
C ASP A 58 9.24 -4.00 13.04
N LYS A 59 9.60 -5.20 13.50
CA LYS A 59 8.67 -6.32 13.64
C LYS A 59 7.44 -6.00 14.51
N GLU A 60 7.56 -5.09 15.47
CA GLU A 60 6.44 -4.69 16.32
C GLU A 60 5.50 -3.74 15.56
N ALA A 61 6.05 -2.79 14.81
CA ALA A 61 5.28 -1.92 13.92
C ALA A 61 4.57 -2.73 12.82
N VAL A 62 5.24 -3.72 12.23
CA VAL A 62 4.66 -4.65 11.26
C VAL A 62 3.52 -5.44 11.87
N ALA A 63 3.70 -6.00 13.07
CA ALA A 63 2.67 -6.77 13.75
C ALA A 63 1.44 -5.90 14.08
N ARG A 64 1.65 -4.66 14.55
CA ARG A 64 0.59 -3.70 14.83
C ARG A 64 -0.17 -3.33 13.57
N LEU A 65 0.54 -3.05 12.48
CA LEU A 65 -0.06 -2.66 11.21
C LEU A 65 -0.85 -3.80 10.56
N ARG A 66 -0.36 -5.05 10.67
CA ARG A 66 -1.14 -6.23 10.28
C ARG A 66 -2.41 -6.35 11.10
N ARG A 67 -2.34 -6.14 12.42
CA ARG A 67 -3.49 -6.21 13.31
C ARG A 67 -4.52 -5.12 13.03
N GLU A 68 -4.05 -3.90 12.74
CA GLU A 68 -4.91 -2.80 12.31
C GLU A 68 -5.54 -3.09 10.95
N ALA A 69 -4.79 -3.63 9.99
CA ALA A 69 -5.32 -4.03 8.69
C ALA A 69 -6.34 -5.17 8.81
N GLU A 70 -6.10 -6.16 9.67
CA GLU A 70 -7.07 -7.23 9.96
C GLU A 70 -8.37 -6.65 10.54
N VAL A 71 -8.27 -5.79 11.56
CA VAL A 71 -9.44 -5.14 12.16
C VAL A 71 -10.20 -4.31 11.12
N LEU A 72 -9.49 -3.49 10.33
CA LEU A 72 -10.09 -2.67 9.28
C LEU A 72 -10.70 -3.50 8.15
N SER A 73 -10.13 -4.67 7.83
CA SER A 73 -10.69 -5.59 6.82
C SER A 73 -11.98 -6.28 7.27
N THR A 74 -12.25 -6.33 8.58
CA THR A 74 -13.49 -6.89 9.15
C THR A 74 -14.62 -5.89 9.31
N ILE A 75 -14.36 -4.59 9.09
CA ILE A 75 -15.35 -3.53 9.24
C ILE A 75 -15.95 -3.22 7.86
N ASP A 76 -17.16 -3.74 7.61
CA ASP A 76 -17.96 -3.39 6.43
C ASP A 76 -18.84 -2.17 6.76
N ASN A 77 -18.21 -0.98 6.73
CA ASN A 77 -18.91 0.29 6.92
C ASN A 77 -18.53 1.25 5.78
N PRO A 78 -19.50 1.89 5.09
CA PRO A 78 -19.22 2.80 3.96
C PRO A 78 -18.37 4.03 4.33
N ALA A 79 -18.20 4.36 5.62
CA ALA A 79 -17.30 5.41 6.09
C ALA A 79 -15.84 4.93 6.31
N VAL A 80 -15.56 3.63 6.18
CA VAL A 80 -14.25 3.03 6.42
C VAL A 80 -13.73 2.47 5.09
N VAL A 81 -12.50 2.83 4.74
CA VAL A 81 -11.86 2.38 3.49
C VAL A 81 -11.72 0.86 3.51
N ARG A 82 -12.37 0.17 2.58
CA ARG A 82 -12.29 -1.29 2.46
C ARG A 82 -10.91 -1.72 1.98
N ILE A 83 -10.29 -2.60 2.75
CA ILE A 83 -9.03 -3.26 2.38
C ILE A 83 -9.35 -4.44 1.47
N GLU A 84 -8.80 -4.42 0.26
CA GLU A 84 -8.92 -5.53 -0.70
C GLU A 84 -7.94 -6.65 -0.32
N THR A 85 -6.67 -6.30 -0.09
CA THR A 85 -5.64 -7.27 0.30
C THR A 85 -4.40 -6.56 0.86
N TYR A 86 -3.50 -7.30 1.49
CA TYR A 86 -2.20 -6.83 1.93
C TYR A 86 -1.15 -7.92 1.72
N GLY A 87 0.12 -7.52 1.71
CA GLY A 87 1.20 -8.48 1.55
C GLY A 87 2.58 -7.88 1.75
N GLN A 88 3.58 -8.67 1.39
CA GLN A 88 4.99 -8.28 1.43
C GLN A 88 5.61 -8.51 0.06
N LEU A 89 6.40 -7.55 -0.41
CA LEU A 89 7.19 -7.68 -1.62
C LEU A 89 8.46 -8.53 -1.36
N PRO A 90 9.12 -9.06 -2.41
CA PRO A 90 10.36 -9.83 -2.26
C PRO A 90 11.49 -9.07 -1.56
N ASP A 91 11.47 -7.73 -1.60
CA ASP A 91 12.42 -6.85 -0.93
C ASP A 91 12.07 -6.56 0.55
N GLY A 92 11.03 -7.20 1.08
CA GLY A 92 10.57 -7.06 2.47
C GLY A 92 9.60 -5.91 2.72
N ARG A 93 9.39 -5.00 1.76
CA ARG A 93 8.43 -3.90 1.94
C ARG A 93 7.01 -4.43 2.02
N LEU A 94 6.23 -3.89 2.95
CA LEU A 94 4.81 -4.21 3.09
C LEU A 94 3.97 -3.33 2.19
N PHE A 95 2.89 -3.90 1.67
CA PHE A 95 1.89 -3.15 0.92
C PHE A 95 0.48 -3.45 1.39
N LEU A 96 -0.40 -2.48 1.21
CA LEU A 96 -1.83 -2.55 1.43
C LEU A 96 -2.55 -2.10 0.16
N VAL A 97 -3.50 -2.89 -0.32
CA VAL A 97 -4.36 -2.56 -1.45
C VAL A 97 -5.74 -2.22 -0.90
N ILE A 98 -6.21 -1.03 -1.25
CA ILE A 98 -7.49 -0.49 -0.84
C ILE A 98 -8.25 -0.03 -2.07
N GLU A 99 -9.57 0.12 -1.90
CA GLU A 99 -10.39 0.77 -2.91
C GLU A 99 -9.83 2.14 -3.28
N LEU A 100 -9.72 2.40 -4.59
CA LEU A 100 -9.33 3.71 -5.08
C LEU A 100 -10.51 4.66 -4.88
N LEU A 101 -10.47 5.42 -3.79
CA LEU A 101 -11.45 6.48 -3.57
C LEU A 101 -11.10 7.66 -4.46
N GLU A 102 -11.96 7.96 -5.43
CA GLU A 102 -11.94 9.22 -6.16
C GLU A 102 -12.63 10.27 -5.28
N GLY A 103 -11.90 10.81 -4.30
CA GLY A 103 -12.42 11.81 -3.37
C GLY A 103 -12.14 13.23 -3.83
N GLU A 104 -13.18 14.07 -3.91
CA GLU A 104 -13.01 15.49 -3.58
C GLU A 104 -12.64 15.56 -2.09
N THR A 105 -11.55 16.27 -1.80
CA THR A 105 -11.06 16.49 -0.43
C THR A 105 -12.17 17.13 0.41
N LEU A 106 -12.47 16.56 1.58
CA LEU A 106 -13.34 17.16 2.60
C LEU A 106 -12.77 18.49 3.14
#